data_AF-A0A1T1B6Y5-F1
#
_entry.id   AF-A0A1T1B6Y5-F1
#
_cell.length_a   1.000
_cell.length_b   1.000
_cell.length_c   1.000
_cell.angle_alpha   90.00
_cell.angle_beta   90.00
_cell.angle_gamma   90.00
#
_symmetry.space_group_name_H-M   'P 1'
#
loop_
_entity.id
_entity.type
_entity.pdbx_description
1 polymer ?
#
loop_
_entity_poly.entity_id
_entity_poly.type
_entity_poly.pdbx_seq_one_letter_code
_entity_poly.pdbx_strand_id
1 'polypeptide(L)'
;MPLPLASLLALPVQDRAPLDALVSEHAVRQALTAEGHHVAHFGLWAVRRRARRQDPLERVLRQPKDWTWVVLAPVPPVQLSATDTTLLARTTRGLHGVRYVQWTAHEQTLDFTAWSLRTTVVRGAPILMPGPATPEGRLKLPPGPLLPDLSRWSSVPDETLGAALIESAYIERVAAANLGAFTNVDILALAGETPVVIEVKRRARTDDRATDPLTMTTTQAGTLGHLKAAGCDVHVAVLVVPKGSTWQPEAALQRGTWRAGAPVIRPGWGEMHVDLLGPVNPLSLAGLRQAAAESAPAQRPIPPDSGRSTLAKRPHRPSPPPRLPPALPAPRPWRPDTWEDTELLSLWARTPVRLGGRTYPHAAGAYLAARTLDQTVREALTGVMDRRAALNVARPSAERPDWLAVRDQAVAEILRVAYRGERGTALVATLPLLLVDAPVFSPLLDGLQGRAGLDQVLQLRGHLARDVAEQARDGCGHCAFAGPAPWPGFVRCAHPREAAEALQCVGLT
;
A
#
# COMPACT_ATOMS: atom_id res chain seq x y z
N MET A 1 -19.57 -17.39 28.38
CA MET A 1 -18.86 -18.66 28.62
C MET A 1 -17.40 -18.33 28.89
N PRO A 2 -16.72 -18.99 29.84
CA PRO A 2 -15.30 -18.79 30.06
C PRO A 2 -14.51 -19.20 28.81
N LEU A 3 -13.53 -18.38 28.41
CA LEU A 3 -12.65 -18.70 27.28
C LEU A 3 -11.74 -19.87 27.67
N PRO A 4 -11.38 -20.78 26.72
CA PRO A 4 -10.51 -21.93 26.99
C PRO A 4 -9.03 -21.49 27.07
N LEU A 5 -8.70 -20.55 27.97
CA LEU A 5 -7.39 -19.89 28.10
C LEU A 5 -6.25 -20.90 28.25
N ALA A 6 -6.46 -21.93 29.07
CA ALA A 6 -5.50 -23.01 29.24
C ALA A 6 -5.10 -23.66 27.91
N SER A 7 -6.10 -24.04 27.12
CA SER A 7 -5.91 -24.69 25.83
C SER A 7 -5.31 -23.74 24.79
N LEU A 8 -5.68 -22.46 24.84
CA LEU A 8 -5.11 -21.42 23.97
C LEU A 8 -3.63 -21.18 24.28
N LEU A 9 -3.24 -21.14 25.56
CA LEU A 9 -1.84 -21.01 25.98
C LEU A 9 -1.00 -22.27 25.70
N ALA A 10 -1.65 -23.43 25.59
CA ALA A 10 -1.01 -24.68 25.18
C ALA A 10 -0.78 -24.76 23.66
N LEU A 11 -1.35 -23.84 22.86
CA LEU A 11 -0.96 -23.71 21.46
C LEU A 11 0.53 -23.34 21.42
N PRO A 12 1.37 -24.02 20.63
CA PRO A 12 2.79 -23.69 20.57
C PRO A 12 3.00 -22.25 20.12
N VAL A 13 3.52 -21.42 21.04
CA VAL A 13 3.99 -20.06 20.78
C VAL A 13 5.50 -20.08 20.99
N GLN A 14 6.27 -19.74 19.95
CA GLN A 14 7.74 -19.73 20.02
C GLN A 14 8.29 -18.63 20.94
N ASP A 15 7.52 -17.57 21.18
CA ASP A 15 7.90 -16.41 22.00
C ASP A 15 6.67 -15.81 22.71
N ARG A 16 6.81 -15.49 24.00
CA ARG A 16 5.75 -14.84 24.80
C ARG A 16 5.80 -13.31 24.72
N ALA A 17 6.78 -12.71 24.04
CA ALA A 17 6.90 -11.26 23.90
C ALA A 17 5.63 -10.56 23.36
N PRO A 18 4.84 -11.13 22.43
CA PRO A 18 3.56 -10.54 22.01
C PRO A 18 2.54 -10.45 23.15
N LEU A 19 2.46 -11.47 24.01
CA LEU A 19 1.56 -11.45 25.18
C LEU A 19 2.04 -10.44 26.23
N ASP A 20 3.36 -10.29 26.38
CA ASP A 20 3.92 -9.27 27.27
C ASP A 20 3.65 -7.84 26.77
N ALA A 21 3.41 -7.64 25.46
CA ALA A 21 3.06 -6.35 24.89
C ALA A 21 1.64 -5.91 25.31
N LEU A 22 0.72 -6.87 25.47
CA LEU A 22 -0.67 -6.63 25.90
C LEU A 22 -0.76 -5.86 27.22
N VAL A 23 0.19 -6.04 28.14
CA VAL A 23 0.24 -5.28 29.39
C VAL A 23 0.44 -3.79 29.13
N SER A 24 1.36 -3.44 28.23
CA SER A 24 1.60 -2.04 27.85
C SER A 24 0.47 -1.47 26.99
N GLU A 25 -0.11 -2.27 26.11
CA GLU A 25 -1.30 -1.89 25.34
C GLU A 25 -2.50 -1.65 26.25
N HIS A 26 -2.73 -2.53 27.25
CA HIS A 26 -3.82 -2.40 28.20
C HIS A 26 -3.71 -1.09 29.00
N ALA A 27 -2.52 -0.71 29.45
CA ALA A 27 -2.30 0.56 30.13
C ALA A 27 -2.69 1.78 29.27
N VAL A 28 -2.37 1.76 27.97
CA VAL A 28 -2.76 2.83 27.05
C VAL A 28 -4.27 2.80 26.78
N ARG A 29 -4.89 1.62 26.65
CA ARG A 29 -6.35 1.48 26.54
C ARG A 29 -7.06 2.06 27.77
N GLN A 30 -6.57 1.78 28.97
CA GLN A 30 -7.10 2.34 30.21
C GLN A 30 -6.99 3.87 30.25
N ALA A 31 -5.86 4.43 29.82
CA ALA A 31 -5.67 5.88 29.74
C ALA A 31 -6.71 6.53 28.81
N LEU A 32 -6.90 5.99 27.60
CA LEU A 32 -7.91 6.50 26.65
C LEU A 32 -9.33 6.39 27.19
N THR A 33 -9.68 5.27 27.82
CA THR A 33 -11.00 5.08 28.44
C THR A 33 -11.22 6.08 29.57
N ALA A 34 -10.20 6.35 30.40
CA ALA A 34 -10.26 7.35 31.46
C ALA A 34 -10.44 8.78 30.92
N GLU A 35 -9.94 9.06 29.71
CA GLU A 35 -10.18 10.31 28.97
C GLU A 35 -11.57 10.37 28.32
N GLY A 36 -12.39 9.32 28.45
CA GLY A 36 -13.73 9.24 27.88
C GLY A 36 -13.77 8.85 26.39
N HIS A 37 -12.66 8.31 25.86
CA HIS A 37 -12.63 7.78 24.50
C HIS A 37 -13.14 6.34 24.45
N HIS A 38 -13.84 5.99 23.36
CA HIS A 38 -14.30 4.62 23.16
C HIS A 38 -13.17 3.79 22.55
N VAL A 39 -12.72 2.74 23.24
CA VAL A 39 -11.73 1.80 22.72
C VAL A 39 -12.44 0.61 22.07
N ALA A 40 -11.96 0.17 20.90
CA ALA A 40 -12.55 -0.94 20.18
C ALA A 40 -12.61 -2.22 21.02
N HIS A 41 -13.72 -2.95 20.90
CA HIS A 41 -13.92 -4.30 21.45
C HIS A 41 -13.70 -5.41 20.41
N PHE A 42 -13.09 -5.07 19.28
CA PHE A 42 -12.73 -5.98 18.20
C PHE A 42 -11.26 -5.80 17.83
N GLY A 43 -10.62 -6.87 17.38
CA GLY A 43 -9.29 -6.81 16.81
C GLY A 43 -9.32 -6.31 15.36
N LEU A 44 -8.31 -5.53 14.97
CA LEU A 44 -8.07 -5.14 13.59
C LEU A 44 -6.67 -5.57 13.18
N TRP A 45 -6.59 -6.37 12.13
CA TRP A 45 -5.35 -6.96 11.63
C TRP A 45 -5.16 -6.61 10.17
N ALA A 46 -3.94 -6.24 9.81
CA ALA A 46 -3.53 -6.11 8.42
C ALA A 46 -2.77 -7.39 8.04
N VAL A 47 -3.30 -8.14 7.06
CA VAL A 47 -2.72 -9.41 6.61
C VAL A 47 -2.33 -9.30 5.14
N ARG A 48 -1.06 -9.51 4.83
CA ARG A 48 -0.60 -9.72 3.46
C ARG A 48 -0.86 -11.18 3.10
N ARG A 49 -1.76 -11.41 2.16
CA ARG A 49 -1.95 -12.76 1.60
C ARG A 49 -0.68 -13.16 0.83
N ARG A 50 -0.36 -14.46 0.80
CA ARG A 50 0.67 -15.00 -0.11
C ARG A 50 0.37 -14.50 -1.54
N ALA A 51 1.22 -13.65 -2.09
CA ALA A 51 1.47 -13.70 -3.52
C ALA A 51 1.95 -15.13 -3.80
N ARG A 52 1.15 -15.94 -4.48
CA ARG A 52 1.62 -17.22 -5.04
C ARG A 52 2.60 -16.90 -6.18
N ARG A 53 3.80 -16.42 -5.85
CA ARG A 53 5.03 -16.39 -6.67
C ARG A 53 6.14 -15.70 -5.87
N GLN A 54 7.27 -16.38 -5.73
CA GLN A 54 8.49 -15.82 -5.18
C GLN A 54 9.09 -14.87 -6.23
N ASP A 55 8.85 -13.57 -6.11
CA ASP A 55 9.62 -12.57 -6.85
C ASP A 55 10.50 -11.76 -5.87
N PRO A 56 11.83 -11.93 -5.90
CA PRO A 56 12.78 -11.16 -5.07
C PRO A 56 12.64 -9.63 -5.24
N LEU A 57 12.08 -9.15 -6.34
CA LEU A 57 11.87 -7.73 -6.62
C LEU A 57 10.65 -7.13 -5.90
N GLU A 58 9.64 -7.93 -5.54
CA GLU A 58 8.52 -7.49 -4.69
C GLU A 58 8.97 -7.13 -3.27
N ARG A 59 10.09 -7.71 -2.81
CA ARG A 59 10.71 -7.40 -1.52
C ARG A 59 11.39 -6.03 -1.48
N VAL A 60 11.78 -5.48 -2.63
CA VAL A 60 12.67 -4.31 -2.71
C VAL A 60 11.94 -3.03 -3.10
N LEU A 61 10.86 -3.10 -3.91
CA LEU A 61 10.32 -1.90 -4.59
C LEU A 61 8.86 -1.52 -4.29
N ARG A 62 8.15 -2.17 -3.36
CA ARG A 62 6.76 -1.79 -3.02
C ARG A 62 6.45 -1.88 -1.53
N GLN A 63 5.97 -0.79 -0.93
CA GLN A 63 4.96 -0.92 0.13
C GLN A 63 3.68 -1.43 -0.55
N PRO A 64 3.20 -2.65 -0.26
CA PRO A 64 2.18 -3.31 -1.05
C PRO A 64 0.80 -2.72 -0.79
N LYS A 65 0.03 -2.60 -1.86
CA LYS A 65 -1.43 -2.37 -1.84
C LYS A 65 -2.21 -3.67 -1.57
N ASP A 66 -1.58 -4.68 -0.96
CA ASP A 66 -2.05 -6.07 -0.87
C ASP A 66 -2.51 -6.49 0.55
N TRP A 67 -2.93 -5.52 1.36
CA TRP A 67 -3.46 -5.79 2.69
C TRP A 67 -4.91 -6.27 2.60
N THR A 68 -5.17 -7.48 3.10
CA THR A 68 -6.51 -7.85 3.55
C THR A 68 -6.63 -7.39 4.99
N TRP A 69 -7.61 -6.52 5.27
CA TRP A 69 -7.91 -6.13 6.63
C TRP A 69 -8.86 -7.15 7.23
N VAL A 70 -8.52 -7.70 8.39
CA VAL A 70 -9.35 -8.66 9.10
C VAL A 70 -9.80 -8.02 10.39
N VAL A 71 -11.11 -7.93 10.56
CA VAL A 71 -11.76 -7.52 11.80
C VAL A 71 -12.19 -8.78 12.52
N LEU A 72 -11.78 -8.96 13.76
CA LEU A 72 -12.09 -10.15 14.57
C LEU A 72 -12.89 -9.76 15.81
N ALA A 73 -14.00 -10.45 16.05
CA ALA A 73 -14.83 -10.20 17.23
C ALA A 73 -15.62 -11.45 17.65
N PRO A 74 -16.03 -11.56 18.93
CA PRO A 74 -16.84 -12.68 19.43
C PRO A 74 -18.30 -12.65 18.95
N VAL A 75 -18.75 -11.52 18.41
CA VAL A 75 -20.14 -11.27 18.02
C VAL A 75 -20.25 -11.03 16.52
N PRO A 76 -21.40 -11.31 15.88
CA PRO A 76 -21.63 -10.94 14.48
C PRO A 76 -21.69 -9.40 14.34
N PRO A 77 -21.48 -8.85 13.12
CA PRO A 77 -21.46 -7.40 12.89
C PRO A 77 -22.72 -6.68 13.37
N VAL A 78 -23.88 -7.34 13.27
CA VAL A 78 -25.19 -6.78 13.66
C VAL A 78 -25.38 -6.65 15.17
N GLN A 79 -24.51 -7.25 15.97
CA GLN A 79 -24.53 -7.21 17.44
C GLN A 79 -23.40 -6.34 18.03
N LEU A 80 -22.59 -5.69 17.19
CA LEU A 80 -21.62 -4.71 17.66
C LEU A 80 -22.35 -3.55 18.36
N SER A 81 -21.71 -2.99 19.38
CA SER A 81 -22.20 -1.75 20.00
C SER A 81 -22.32 -0.64 18.94
N ALA A 82 -23.21 0.33 19.15
CA ALA A 82 -23.37 1.44 18.22
C ALA A 82 -22.04 2.21 18.01
N THR A 83 -21.24 2.35 19.08
CA THR A 83 -19.95 3.02 19.03
C THR A 83 -18.89 2.18 18.30
N ASP A 84 -18.85 0.86 18.50
CA ASP A 84 -17.95 -0.03 17.73
C ASP A 84 -18.33 -0.07 16.25
N THR A 85 -19.64 -0.06 15.95
CA THR A 85 -20.14 0.00 14.57
C THR A 85 -19.73 1.32 13.91
N THR A 86 -19.85 2.43 14.62
CA THR A 86 -19.43 3.75 14.13
C THR A 86 -17.92 3.81 13.89
N LEU A 87 -17.13 3.35 14.86
CA LEU A 87 -15.68 3.28 14.75
C LEU A 87 -15.26 2.41 13.56
N LEU A 88 -15.83 1.21 13.45
CA LEU A 88 -15.53 0.30 12.35
C LEU A 88 -15.98 0.86 10.99
N ALA A 89 -17.15 1.49 10.90
CA ALA A 89 -17.63 2.12 9.66
C ALA A 89 -16.67 3.22 9.17
N ARG A 90 -16.22 4.07 10.10
CA ARG A 90 -15.30 5.18 9.81
C ARG A 90 -13.93 4.68 9.38
N THR A 91 -13.36 3.73 10.12
CA THR A 91 -12.07 3.13 9.78
C THR A 91 -12.11 2.40 8.44
N THR A 92 -13.15 1.60 8.19
CA THR A 92 -13.23 0.77 6.97
C THR A 92 -13.57 1.53 5.70
N ARG A 93 -14.17 2.73 5.79
CA ARG A 93 -14.48 3.58 4.62
C ARG A 93 -13.23 3.90 3.79
N GLY A 94 -12.08 4.08 4.43
CA GLY A 94 -10.82 4.38 3.76
C GLY A 94 -9.95 3.16 3.46
N LEU A 95 -10.43 1.95 3.78
CA LEU A 95 -9.68 0.71 3.62
C LEU A 95 -10.31 -0.19 2.55
N HIS A 96 -9.46 -0.84 1.76
CA HIS A 96 -9.89 -1.83 0.77
C HIS A 96 -9.76 -3.25 1.33
N GLY A 97 -10.64 -4.16 0.90
CA GLY A 97 -10.52 -5.58 1.22
C GLY A 97 -10.73 -5.94 2.69
N VAL A 98 -11.61 -5.20 3.38
CA VAL A 98 -11.95 -5.50 4.78
C VAL A 98 -12.88 -6.71 4.87
N ARG A 99 -12.47 -7.67 5.68
CA ARG A 99 -13.22 -8.89 6.02
C ARG A 99 -13.51 -8.89 7.50
N TYR A 100 -14.76 -9.15 7.87
CA TYR A 100 -15.12 -9.39 9.26
C TYR A 100 -15.17 -10.88 9.53
N VAL A 101 -14.66 -11.28 10.68
CA VAL A 101 -14.60 -12.66 11.12
C VAL A 101 -15.12 -12.70 12.54
N GLN A 102 -16.31 -13.27 12.69
CA GLN A 102 -16.80 -13.66 13.99
C GLN A 102 -16.07 -14.93 14.45
N TRP A 103 -15.64 -14.98 15.70
CA TRP A 103 -15.17 -16.20 16.32
C TRP A 103 -16.10 -16.63 17.46
N THR A 104 -16.29 -17.95 17.61
CA THR A 104 -17.07 -18.55 18.69
C THR A 104 -16.20 -19.59 19.38
N ALA A 105 -16.05 -19.44 20.70
CA ALA A 105 -15.28 -20.39 21.51
C ALA A 105 -16.18 -21.47 22.11
N HIS A 106 -15.77 -22.72 21.92
CA HIS A 106 -16.30 -23.90 22.59
C HIS A 106 -15.20 -24.52 23.45
N GLU A 107 -15.54 -25.53 24.25
CA GLU A 107 -14.60 -26.17 25.19
C GLU A 107 -13.32 -26.68 24.49
N GLN A 108 -13.45 -27.26 23.29
CA GLN A 108 -12.33 -27.89 22.57
C GLN A 108 -12.15 -27.36 21.14
N THR A 109 -12.95 -26.38 20.72
CA THR A 109 -12.93 -25.88 19.34
C THR A 109 -13.19 -24.38 19.28
N LEU A 110 -12.60 -23.73 18.29
CA LEU A 110 -12.95 -22.37 17.86
C LEU A 110 -13.59 -22.45 16.48
N ASP A 111 -14.74 -21.84 16.30
CA ASP A 111 -15.42 -21.73 15.02
C ASP A 111 -15.34 -20.28 14.51
N PHE A 112 -15.05 -20.12 13.22
CA PHE A 112 -14.88 -18.82 12.56
C PHE A 112 -15.92 -18.67 11.45
N THR A 113 -16.64 -17.55 11.48
CA THR A 113 -17.64 -17.18 10.48
C THR A 113 -17.29 -15.84 9.87
N ALA A 114 -17.04 -15.82 8.57
CA ALA A 114 -16.72 -14.61 7.83
C ALA A 114 -17.97 -13.89 7.32
N TRP A 115 -17.88 -12.57 7.28
CA TRP A 115 -18.86 -11.65 6.71
C TRP A 115 -18.14 -10.71 5.75
N SER A 116 -18.73 -10.48 4.58
CA SER A 116 -18.29 -9.36 3.74
C SER A 116 -18.77 -8.05 4.35
N LEU A 117 -17.87 -7.08 4.52
CA LEU A 117 -18.24 -5.75 4.96
C LEU A 117 -18.29 -4.80 3.78
N ARG A 118 -19.38 -4.04 3.69
CA ARG A 118 -19.48 -2.87 2.82
C ARG A 118 -19.73 -1.66 3.68
N THR A 119 -19.24 -0.51 3.27
CA THR A 119 -19.61 0.77 3.86
C THR A 119 -20.38 1.59 2.85
N THR A 120 -21.39 2.31 3.34
CA THR A 120 -22.11 3.34 2.58
C THR A 120 -22.14 4.63 3.40
N VAL A 121 -22.53 5.74 2.79
CA VAL A 121 -22.67 7.02 3.48
C VAL A 121 -24.14 7.43 3.50
N VAL A 122 -24.70 7.62 4.69
CA VAL A 122 -26.06 8.09 4.89
C VAL A 122 -26.01 9.36 5.71
N ARG A 123 -26.55 10.47 5.16
CA ARG A 123 -26.54 11.80 5.80
C ARG A 123 -25.14 12.25 6.25
N GLY A 124 -24.11 11.92 5.45
CA GLY A 124 -22.71 12.27 5.73
C GLY A 124 -21.98 11.33 6.70
N ALA A 125 -22.68 10.40 7.36
CA ALA A 125 -22.08 9.43 8.26
C ALA A 125 -21.86 8.07 7.56
N PRO A 126 -20.69 7.43 7.72
CA PRO A 126 -20.48 6.08 7.21
C PRO A 126 -21.29 5.06 8.02
N ILE A 127 -21.92 4.12 7.33
CA ILE A 127 -22.70 3.03 7.91
C ILE A 127 -22.17 1.70 7.37
N LEU A 128 -22.08 0.70 8.25
CA LEU A 128 -21.73 -0.67 7.89
C LEU A 128 -22.94 -1.41 7.32
N MET A 129 -22.71 -2.09 6.21
CA MET A 129 -23.62 -3.02 5.57
C MET A 129 -22.98 -4.41 5.56
N PRO A 130 -23.27 -5.26 6.56
CA PRO A 130 -22.79 -6.64 6.55
C PRO A 130 -23.52 -7.45 5.46
N GLY A 131 -22.74 -8.19 4.68
CA GLY A 131 -23.26 -9.16 3.70
C GLY A 131 -23.64 -10.50 4.34
N PRO A 132 -23.85 -11.56 3.55
CA PRO A 132 -24.19 -12.87 4.09
C PRO A 132 -23.03 -13.48 4.88
N ALA A 133 -23.37 -14.22 5.93
CA ALA A 133 -22.43 -15.02 6.71
C ALA A 133 -21.96 -16.24 5.93
N THR A 134 -20.67 -16.56 6.02
CA THR A 134 -20.06 -17.74 5.41
C THR A 134 -19.15 -18.43 6.43
N PRO A 135 -19.25 -19.75 6.64
CA PRO A 135 -18.26 -20.48 7.43
C PRO A 135 -16.85 -20.25 6.87
N GLU A 136 -15.90 -19.88 7.72
CA GLU A 136 -14.52 -19.58 7.32
C GLU A 136 -13.55 -20.69 7.72
N GLY A 137 -13.71 -21.23 8.93
CA GLY A 137 -12.82 -22.26 9.42
C GLY A 137 -13.15 -22.71 10.84
N ARG A 138 -12.46 -23.77 11.26
CA ARG A 138 -12.54 -24.33 12.60
C ARG A 138 -11.14 -24.69 13.07
N LEU A 139 -10.81 -24.36 14.32
CA LEU A 139 -9.57 -24.76 14.96
C LEU A 139 -9.89 -25.69 16.13
N LYS A 140 -9.24 -26.86 16.17
CA LYS A 140 -9.27 -27.72 17.36
C LYS A 140 -8.24 -27.23 18.37
N LEU A 141 -8.64 -27.15 19.62
CA LEU A 141 -7.78 -26.73 20.73
C LEU A 141 -7.16 -27.96 21.40
N PRO A 142 -5.85 -27.94 21.72
CA PRO A 142 -5.23 -29.01 22.49
C PRO A 142 -5.77 -28.99 23.93
N PRO A 143 -5.63 -30.10 24.67
CA PRO A 143 -5.83 -30.05 26.11
C PRO A 143 -4.82 -29.08 26.73
N GLY A 144 -5.33 -28.11 27.50
CA GLY A 144 -4.50 -27.18 28.27
C GLY A 144 -4.22 -27.68 29.69
N PRO A 145 -3.29 -27.07 30.42
CA PRO A 145 -3.15 -27.31 31.86
C PRO A 145 -4.44 -26.92 32.58
N LEU A 146 -4.84 -27.67 33.62
CA LEU A 146 -6.05 -27.36 34.38
C LEU A 146 -6.03 -25.95 34.99
N LEU A 147 -4.84 -25.44 35.33
CA LEU A 147 -4.60 -24.12 35.89
C LEU A 147 -3.42 -23.46 35.13
N PRO A 148 -3.67 -22.61 34.13
CA PRO A 148 -2.61 -21.87 33.47
C PRO A 148 -2.02 -20.81 34.41
N ASP A 149 -0.70 -20.63 34.38
CA ASP A 149 -0.06 -19.51 35.09
C ASP A 149 -0.25 -18.21 34.29
N LEU A 150 -1.13 -17.35 34.82
CA LEU A 150 -1.46 -16.03 34.26
C LEU A 150 -0.80 -14.88 35.04
N SER A 151 -0.04 -15.17 36.09
CA SER A 151 0.50 -14.17 37.02
C SER A 151 1.30 -13.06 36.32
N ARG A 152 1.98 -13.42 35.23
CA ARG A 152 2.77 -12.55 34.36
C ARG A 152 1.96 -11.44 33.67
N TRP A 153 0.67 -11.65 33.42
CA TRP A 153 -0.22 -10.72 32.71
C TRP A 153 -1.42 -10.32 33.58
N SER A 154 -1.25 -10.31 34.90
CA SER A 154 -2.32 -10.12 35.88
C SER A 154 -3.08 -8.79 35.77
N SER A 155 -2.51 -7.74 35.16
CA SER A 155 -3.25 -6.50 34.86
C SER A 155 -4.15 -6.60 33.63
N VAL A 156 -3.96 -7.61 32.77
CA VAL A 156 -4.72 -7.79 31.53
C VAL A 156 -5.94 -8.67 31.82
N PRO A 157 -7.17 -8.21 31.53
CA PRO A 157 -8.35 -9.03 31.71
C PRO A 157 -8.30 -10.32 30.88
N ASP A 158 -8.74 -11.44 31.47
CA ASP A 158 -8.82 -12.76 30.86
C ASP A 158 -9.50 -12.74 29.47
N GLU A 159 -10.55 -11.94 29.31
CA GLU A 159 -11.26 -11.78 28.05
C GLU A 159 -10.39 -11.13 26.97
N THR A 160 -9.57 -10.14 27.34
CA THR A 160 -8.66 -9.46 26.42
C THR A 160 -7.51 -10.39 26.04
N LEU A 161 -6.94 -11.11 27.02
CA LEU A 161 -5.89 -12.09 26.78
C LEU A 161 -6.39 -13.22 25.85
N GLY A 162 -7.58 -13.75 26.13
CA GLY A 162 -8.17 -14.82 25.34
C GLY A 162 -8.54 -14.39 23.93
N ALA A 163 -9.09 -13.18 23.76
CA ALA A 163 -9.32 -12.60 22.44
C ALA A 163 -8.02 -12.50 21.63
N ALA A 164 -6.97 -11.90 22.20
CA ALA A 164 -5.67 -11.77 21.52
C ALA A 164 -5.07 -13.13 21.10
N LEU A 165 -5.21 -14.16 21.94
CA LEU A 165 -4.77 -15.53 21.62
C LEU A 165 -5.60 -16.16 20.49
N ILE A 166 -6.92 -16.02 20.53
CA ILE A 166 -7.83 -16.52 19.48
C ILE A 166 -7.54 -15.84 18.14
N GLU A 167 -7.39 -14.52 18.16
CA GLU A 167 -7.12 -13.72 16.97
C GLU A 167 -5.77 -14.08 16.35
N SER A 168 -4.71 -14.18 17.17
CA SER A 168 -3.39 -14.62 16.70
C SER A 168 -3.47 -16.02 16.09
N ALA A 169 -4.16 -16.96 16.76
CA ALA A 169 -4.35 -18.32 16.26
C ALA A 169 -5.12 -18.36 14.93
N TYR A 170 -6.13 -17.50 14.75
CA TYR A 170 -6.83 -17.36 13.48
C TYR A 170 -5.88 -16.92 12.36
N ILE A 171 -5.09 -15.87 12.59
CA ILE A 171 -4.20 -15.29 11.58
C ILE A 171 -3.12 -16.31 11.16
N GLU A 172 -2.53 -16.99 12.13
CA GLU A 172 -1.46 -17.95 11.89
C GLU A 172 -1.95 -19.26 11.24
N ARG A 173 -3.12 -19.76 11.67
CA ARG A 173 -3.53 -21.14 11.38
C ARG A 173 -4.70 -21.27 10.41
N VAL A 174 -5.59 -20.27 10.37
CA VAL A 174 -6.79 -20.30 9.52
C VAL A 174 -6.59 -19.42 8.30
N ALA A 175 -6.19 -18.16 8.49
CA ALA A 175 -5.85 -17.27 7.39
C ALA A 175 -4.53 -17.66 6.67
N ALA A 176 -3.70 -18.49 7.33
CA ALA A 176 -2.42 -19.01 6.84
C ALA A 176 -1.43 -17.92 6.42
N ALA A 177 -1.30 -16.86 7.23
CA ALA A 177 -0.34 -15.79 6.99
C ALA A 177 1.09 -16.23 7.35
N ASN A 178 2.08 -15.86 6.53
CA ASN A 178 3.49 -16.10 6.84
C ASN A 178 3.95 -15.16 7.98
N LEU A 179 4.91 -15.60 8.80
CA LEU A 179 5.55 -14.73 9.81
C LEU A 179 6.10 -13.44 9.17
N GLY A 180 5.80 -12.29 9.78
CA GLY A 180 6.18 -10.95 9.30
C GLY A 180 5.32 -10.40 8.15
N ALA A 181 4.35 -11.18 7.66
CA ALA A 181 3.39 -10.78 6.63
C ALA A 181 2.05 -10.31 7.20
N PHE A 182 1.97 -10.08 8.52
CA PHE A 182 0.80 -9.54 9.18
C PHE A 182 1.22 -8.62 10.33
N THR A 183 0.32 -7.73 10.73
CA THR A 183 0.46 -6.92 11.94
C THR A 183 -0.91 -6.68 12.54
N ASN A 184 -1.00 -6.76 13.86
CA ASN A 184 -2.15 -6.25 14.60
C ASN A 184 -2.06 -4.71 14.63
N VAL A 185 -3.22 -4.07 14.77
CA VAL A 185 -3.32 -2.68 15.22
C VAL A 185 -3.41 -2.73 16.73
N ASP A 186 -2.38 -2.23 17.43
CA ASP A 186 -2.26 -2.34 18.88
C ASP A 186 -3.49 -1.72 19.59
N ILE A 187 -3.87 -0.48 19.21
CA ILE A 187 -5.03 0.20 19.78
C ILE A 187 -5.78 0.96 18.70
N LEU A 188 -7.09 0.72 18.64
CA LEU A 188 -8.05 1.48 17.85
C LEU A 188 -9.11 2.07 18.79
N ALA A 189 -9.35 3.37 18.67
CA ALA A 189 -10.31 4.08 19.49
C ALA A 189 -11.10 5.11 18.66
N LEU A 190 -12.18 5.63 19.24
CA LEU A 190 -12.98 6.72 18.70
C LEU A 190 -12.90 7.91 19.67
N ALA A 191 -12.24 8.98 19.22
CA ALA A 191 -12.16 10.24 19.96
C ALA A 191 -13.10 11.26 19.29
N GLY A 192 -14.30 11.42 19.88
CA GLY A 192 -15.39 12.14 19.23
C GLY A 192 -15.84 11.38 17.97
N GLU A 193 -15.64 11.96 16.79
CA GLU A 193 -16.00 11.34 15.50
C GLU A 193 -14.77 10.85 14.71
N THR A 194 -13.58 10.98 15.29
CA THR A 194 -12.31 10.66 14.62
C THR A 194 -11.78 9.32 15.12
N PRO A 195 -11.57 8.33 14.22
CA PRO A 195 -10.85 7.12 14.57
C PRO A 195 -9.40 7.47 14.93
N VAL A 196 -8.93 6.94 16.05
CA VAL A 196 -7.57 7.12 16.55
C VAL A 196 -6.89 5.76 16.57
N VAL A 197 -5.66 5.71 16.08
CA VAL A 197 -4.80 4.52 16.11
C VAL A 197 -3.57 4.84 16.95
N ILE A 198 -3.23 3.98 17.91
CA ILE A 198 -2.00 4.12 18.70
C ILE A 198 -1.20 2.83 18.59
N GLU A 199 -0.02 2.93 17.97
CA GLU A 199 0.98 1.87 17.99
C GLU A 199 1.75 1.94 19.31
N VAL A 200 1.89 0.83 20.02
CA VAL A 200 2.54 0.77 21.34
C VAL A 200 3.88 0.06 21.23
N LYS A 201 4.92 0.63 21.84
CA LYS A 201 6.26 0.03 21.88
C LYS A 201 6.84 0.10 23.26
N ARG A 202 7.44 -1.00 23.73
CA ARG A 202 8.26 -1.05 24.94
C ARG A 202 9.71 -1.26 24.60
N ARG A 203 10.62 -0.42 25.13
CA ARG A 203 12.04 -0.44 24.77
C ARG A 203 12.94 -0.21 25.97
N ALA A 204 13.85 -1.16 26.21
CA ALA A 204 14.90 -1.02 27.20
C ALA A 204 15.98 -0.05 26.69
N ARG A 205 16.22 1.05 27.42
CA ARG A 205 17.24 2.04 27.06
C ARG A 205 17.97 2.52 28.30
N THR A 206 19.18 3.04 28.07
CA THR A 206 19.91 3.84 29.04
C THR A 206 19.49 5.31 28.86
N ASP A 207 19.69 6.13 29.89
CA ASP A 207 19.21 7.52 29.90
C ASP A 207 19.82 8.36 28.76
N ASP A 208 21.10 8.12 28.44
CA ASP A 208 21.82 8.75 27.34
C ASP A 208 21.26 8.41 25.95
N ARG A 209 20.50 7.32 25.83
CA ARG A 209 19.87 6.83 24.59
C ARG A 209 18.34 6.91 24.63
N ALA A 210 17.77 7.60 25.61
CA ALA A 210 16.32 7.65 25.80
C ALA A 210 15.58 8.29 24.61
N THR A 211 16.27 9.10 23.81
CA THR A 211 15.72 9.83 22.64
C THR A 211 16.07 9.23 21.29
N ASP A 212 16.92 8.20 21.22
CA ASP A 212 17.33 7.62 19.93
C ASP A 212 16.11 7.18 19.10
N PRO A 213 16.14 7.26 17.77
CA PRO A 213 15.04 6.76 16.96
C PRO A 213 14.80 5.26 17.17
N LEU A 214 13.56 4.82 16.95
CA LEU A 214 13.21 3.40 16.88
C LEU A 214 13.07 2.95 15.44
N THR A 215 13.59 1.78 15.11
CA THR A 215 13.26 1.13 13.84
C THR A 215 11.88 0.48 13.92
N MET A 216 11.07 0.67 12.89
CA MET A 216 9.78 0.03 12.70
C MET A 216 9.85 -0.87 11.46
N THR A 217 9.18 -2.01 11.51
CA THR A 217 9.14 -2.92 10.35
C THR A 217 8.37 -2.26 9.20
N THR A 218 8.71 -2.62 7.97
CA THR A 218 8.00 -2.13 6.76
C THR A 218 6.51 -2.50 6.76
N THR A 219 6.17 -3.63 7.40
CA THR A 219 4.80 -4.13 7.60
C THR A 219 4.00 -3.20 8.53
N GLN A 220 4.54 -2.84 9.70
CA GLN A 220 3.91 -1.90 10.64
C GLN A 220 3.82 -0.49 10.06
N ALA A 221 4.92 0.00 9.50
CA ALA A 221 5.02 1.25 8.77
C ALA A 221 3.91 1.44 7.73
N GLY A 222 3.78 0.45 6.83
CA GLY A 222 2.74 0.48 5.80
C GLY A 222 1.35 0.49 6.40
N THR A 223 1.10 -0.32 7.42
CA THR A 223 -0.22 -0.41 8.09
C THR A 223 -0.64 0.93 8.68
N LEU A 224 0.24 1.59 9.43
CA LEU A 224 -0.02 2.92 9.99
C LEU A 224 -0.22 3.96 8.88
N GLY A 225 0.54 3.89 7.79
CA GLY A 225 0.37 4.75 6.61
C GLY A 225 -1.01 4.59 5.95
N HIS A 226 -1.48 3.35 5.79
CA HIS A 226 -2.81 3.06 5.25
C HIS A 226 -3.94 3.56 6.15
N LEU A 227 -3.81 3.40 7.48
CA LEU A 227 -4.80 3.91 8.44
C LEU A 227 -4.83 5.44 8.44
N LYS A 228 -3.67 6.10 8.37
CA LYS A 228 -3.60 7.56 8.22
C LYS A 228 -4.27 8.03 6.92
N ALA A 229 -4.01 7.35 5.80
CA ALA A 229 -4.65 7.64 4.52
C ALA A 229 -6.17 7.37 4.54
N ALA A 230 -6.61 6.42 5.37
CA ALA A 230 -8.03 6.14 5.62
C ALA A 230 -8.73 7.19 6.51
N GLY A 231 -7.99 8.20 6.99
CA GLY A 231 -8.50 9.27 7.84
C GLY A 231 -8.41 8.99 9.33
N CYS A 232 -7.67 7.97 9.76
CA CYS A 232 -7.36 7.77 11.17
C CYS A 232 -6.30 8.78 11.65
N ASP A 233 -6.47 9.25 12.88
CA ASP A 233 -5.46 10.00 13.61
C ASP A 233 -4.46 9.02 14.24
N VAL A 234 -3.26 8.94 13.67
CA VAL A 234 -2.27 7.88 13.99
C VAL A 234 -1.15 8.40 14.87
N HIS A 235 -0.93 7.74 16.00
CA HIS A 235 0.08 8.04 17.00
C HIS A 235 0.94 6.82 17.33
N VAL A 236 2.11 7.07 17.91
CA VAL A 236 2.96 6.02 18.49
C VAL A 236 3.24 6.37 19.95
N ALA A 237 2.99 5.44 20.86
CA ALA A 237 3.29 5.55 22.28
C ALA A 237 4.45 4.61 22.65
N VAL A 238 5.52 5.16 23.20
CA VAL A 238 6.74 4.42 23.51
C VAL A 238 7.02 4.46 25.00
N LEU A 239 6.95 3.29 25.64
CA LEU A 239 7.40 3.10 27.01
C LEU A 239 8.90 2.83 27.01
N VAL A 240 9.68 3.83 27.43
CA VAL A 240 11.12 3.68 27.66
C VAL A 240 11.34 3.15 29.07
N VAL A 241 12.01 2.01 29.19
CA VAL A 241 12.26 1.33 30.48
C VAL A 241 13.75 1.15 30.72
N PRO A 242 14.20 1.04 31.99
CA PRO A 242 15.59 0.69 32.29
C PRO A 242 15.98 -0.67 31.72
N LYS A 243 17.26 -0.83 31.33
CA LYS A 243 17.80 -2.13 30.88
C LYS A 243 17.51 -3.24 31.91
N GLY A 244 17.16 -4.42 31.40
CA GLY A 244 16.81 -5.59 32.23
C GLY A 244 15.36 -5.61 32.75
N SER A 245 14.59 -4.54 32.56
CA SER A 245 13.20 -4.47 33.05
C SER A 245 12.15 -5.01 32.07
N THR A 246 12.54 -5.31 30.82
CA THR A 246 11.61 -5.74 29.75
C THR A 246 11.00 -7.12 29.97
N TRP A 247 11.64 -7.96 30.80
CA TRP A 247 11.22 -9.33 31.09
C TRP A 247 10.09 -9.41 32.13
N GLN A 248 9.73 -8.30 32.76
CA GLN A 248 8.64 -8.20 33.73
C GLN A 248 7.73 -7.04 33.30
N PRO A 249 6.69 -7.30 32.50
CA PRO A 249 5.93 -6.23 31.83
C PRO A 249 5.28 -5.25 32.81
N GLU A 250 4.74 -5.74 33.93
CA GLU A 250 4.17 -4.91 35.01
C GLU A 250 5.20 -3.98 35.66
N ALA A 251 6.36 -4.55 36.04
CA ALA A 251 7.43 -3.77 36.65
C ALA A 251 8.07 -2.78 35.66
N ALA A 252 7.96 -3.05 34.37
CA ALA A 252 8.34 -2.12 33.30
C ALA A 252 7.38 -0.93 33.21
N LEU A 253 6.06 -1.13 33.38
CA LEU A 253 5.09 -0.03 33.41
C LEU A 253 5.34 0.92 34.57
N GLN A 254 5.60 0.38 35.76
CA GLN A 254 5.81 1.19 36.97
C GLN A 254 7.08 2.03 36.93
N ARG A 255 8.13 1.53 36.26
CA ARG A 255 9.46 2.17 36.21
C ARG A 255 9.74 2.92 34.92
N GLY A 256 8.88 2.75 33.92
CA GLY A 256 9.07 3.31 32.60
C GLY A 256 8.60 4.76 32.50
N THR A 257 9.05 5.44 31.45
CA THR A 257 8.57 6.77 31.06
C THR A 257 7.94 6.69 29.67
N TRP A 258 6.71 7.19 29.54
CA TRP A 258 6.04 7.27 28.25
C TRP A 258 6.58 8.43 27.42
N ARG A 259 6.72 8.19 26.12
CA ARG A 259 7.11 9.18 25.12
C ARG A 259 6.21 9.05 23.90
N ALA A 260 5.93 10.17 23.25
CA ALA A 260 5.30 10.14 21.94
C ALA A 260 6.34 9.76 20.88
N GLY A 261 5.89 9.12 19.81
CA GLY A 261 6.71 8.80 18.65
C GLY A 261 6.17 9.48 17.39
N ALA A 262 7.05 10.10 16.62
CA ALA A 262 6.73 10.61 15.28
C ALA A 262 7.19 9.59 14.23
N PRO A 263 6.29 9.04 13.40
CA PRO A 263 6.68 8.24 12.25
C PRO A 263 7.44 9.11 11.23
N VAL A 264 8.73 8.81 10.98
CA VAL A 264 9.59 9.50 10.01
C VAL A 264 10.15 8.50 9.00
N ILE A 265 9.90 8.76 7.72
CA ILE A 265 10.57 8.06 6.61
C ILE A 265 11.81 8.87 6.27
N ARG A 266 13.00 8.40 6.69
CA ARG A 266 14.26 9.09 6.42
C ARG A 266 14.75 8.71 5.01
N PRO A 267 15.06 9.67 4.13
CA PRO A 267 15.58 9.36 2.79
C PRO A 267 16.89 8.55 2.88
N GLY A 268 17.01 7.48 2.10
CA GLY A 268 18.24 6.67 1.98
C GLY A 268 18.30 5.41 2.84
N TRP A 269 17.36 5.22 3.77
CA TRP A 269 17.21 3.99 4.55
C TRP A 269 15.82 3.45 4.21
N GLY A 270 15.71 2.28 3.58
CA GLY A 270 14.42 1.63 3.30
C GLY A 270 13.63 1.20 4.55
N GLU A 271 14.04 1.71 5.72
CA GLU A 271 13.53 1.43 7.05
C GLU A 271 12.79 2.67 7.57
N MET A 272 11.58 2.46 8.09
CA MET A 272 10.83 3.54 8.72
C MET A 272 11.29 3.67 10.16
N HIS A 273 11.58 4.91 10.58
CA HIS A 273 11.95 5.20 11.95
C HIS A 273 10.80 5.89 12.68
N VAL A 274 10.79 5.74 14.00
CA VAL A 274 9.95 6.51 14.90
C VAL A 274 10.89 7.37 15.73
N ASP A 275 10.89 8.68 15.47
CA ASP A 275 11.63 9.62 16.28
C ASP A 275 10.90 9.77 17.62
N LEU A 276 11.63 9.59 18.72
CA LEU A 276 11.05 9.71 20.06
C LEU A 276 10.97 11.17 20.44
N LEU A 277 9.74 11.63 20.58
CA LEU A 277 9.42 12.98 21.01
C LEU A 277 9.50 13.07 22.54
N GLY A 278 9.17 14.25 23.08
CA GLY A 278 9.20 14.52 24.51
C GLY A 278 8.42 13.51 25.37
N PRO A 279 8.65 13.51 26.69
CA PRO A 279 7.90 12.68 27.62
C PRO A 279 6.41 13.04 27.61
N VAL A 280 5.55 12.04 27.78
CA VAL A 280 4.10 12.18 27.84
C VAL A 280 3.63 11.63 29.18
N ASN A 281 3.65 12.49 30.21
CA ASN A 281 3.27 12.13 31.57
C ASN A 281 2.27 13.17 32.13
N PRO A 282 1.03 12.77 32.46
CA PRO A 282 0.48 11.43 32.27
C PRO A 282 0.31 11.08 30.78
N LEU A 283 0.31 9.77 30.48
CA LEU A 283 -0.04 9.28 29.16
C LEU A 283 -1.47 9.72 28.82
N SER A 284 -1.64 10.42 27.71
CA SER A 284 -2.91 11.00 27.26
C SER A 284 -2.91 11.17 25.75
N LEU A 285 -4.07 11.06 25.10
CA LEU A 285 -4.19 11.37 23.67
C LEU A 285 -3.83 12.83 23.39
N ALA A 286 -4.22 13.75 24.27
CA ALA A 286 -3.87 15.15 24.17
C ALA A 286 -2.34 15.36 24.22
N GLY A 287 -1.65 14.70 25.15
CA GLY A 287 -0.19 14.76 25.25
C GLY A 287 0.52 14.16 24.04
N LEU A 288 0.01 13.06 23.47
CA LEU A 288 0.54 12.48 22.22
C LEU A 288 0.39 13.46 21.04
N ARG A 289 -0.79 14.09 20.90
CA ARG A 289 -1.05 15.11 19.87
C ARG A 289 -0.18 16.35 20.03
N GLN A 290 -0.02 16.83 21.26
CA GLN A 290 0.82 17.99 21.56
C GLN A 290 2.27 17.72 21.18
N ALA A 291 2.84 16.59 21.61
CA ALA A 291 4.21 16.24 21.27
C ALA A 291 4.42 16.10 19.75
N ALA A 292 3.44 15.52 19.04
CA ALA A 292 3.46 15.46 17.58
C ALA A 292 3.41 16.86 16.93
N ALA A 293 2.59 17.77 17.44
CA ALA A 293 2.46 19.13 16.93
C ALA A 293 3.73 19.97 17.18
N GLU A 294 4.34 19.87 18.36
CA GLU A 294 5.60 20.56 18.70
C GLU A 294 6.79 20.10 17.86
N SER A 295 6.68 18.91 17.25
CA SER A 295 7.70 18.35 16.36
C SER A 295 7.49 18.71 14.88
N ALA A 296 6.30 19.18 14.49
CA ALA A 296 5.98 19.68 13.16
C ALA A 296 6.70 21.01 12.74
N PRO A 297 6.94 22.01 13.63
CA PRO A 297 7.57 23.28 13.25
C PRO A 297 9.07 23.20 12.95
N ALA A 298 9.74 22.06 13.15
CA ALA A 298 11.12 21.85 12.71
C ALA A 298 11.25 21.56 11.20
N GLN A 299 10.13 21.45 10.47
CA GLN A 299 10.07 21.35 9.00
C GLN A 299 9.55 22.67 8.40
N ARG A 300 10.35 23.76 8.43
CA ARG A 300 9.98 25.00 7.72
C ARG A 300 10.41 24.97 6.24
N PRO A 301 9.60 25.53 5.31
CA PRO A 301 10.00 25.74 3.93
C PRO A 301 11.07 26.83 3.84
N ILE A 302 12.09 26.60 3.01
CA ILE A 302 13.07 27.62 2.62
C ILE A 302 12.30 28.74 1.88
N PRO A 303 12.43 30.01 2.29
CA PRO A 303 11.73 31.10 1.63
C PRO A 303 12.31 31.35 0.22
N PRO A 304 11.49 31.86 -0.72
CA PRO A 304 11.99 32.22 -2.04
C PRO A 304 12.82 33.51 -1.92
N ASP A 305 14.12 33.40 -2.11
CA ASP A 305 15.00 34.56 -2.21
C ASP A 305 14.56 35.46 -3.36
N SER A 306 14.04 36.63 -2.98
CA SER A 306 13.76 37.75 -3.85
C SER A 306 14.69 38.90 -3.45
N GLY A 307 15.57 39.31 -4.36
CA GLY A 307 16.29 40.58 -4.19
C GLY A 307 17.75 40.60 -4.65
N ARG A 308 17.92 40.80 -5.96
CA ARG A 308 19.07 41.38 -6.68
C ARG A 308 20.04 42.25 -5.85
N SER A 309 21.35 42.15 -6.12
CA SER A 309 22.13 43.27 -6.70
C SER A 309 23.49 42.84 -7.28
N THR A 310 23.56 42.95 -8.62
CA THR A 310 24.64 43.50 -9.48
C THR A 310 26.13 43.20 -9.24
N LEU A 311 26.77 42.58 -10.26
CA LEU A 311 27.89 43.22 -10.97
C LEU A 311 28.05 42.67 -12.39
N ALA A 312 28.42 43.58 -13.29
CA ALA A 312 28.12 43.58 -14.72
C ALA A 312 29.10 42.79 -15.60
N LYS A 313 28.60 42.30 -16.74
CA LYS A 313 29.30 42.38 -18.04
C LYS A 313 28.29 42.42 -19.20
N ARG A 314 28.62 43.30 -20.15
CA ARG A 314 27.84 43.83 -21.29
C ARG A 314 27.60 42.80 -22.41
N PRO A 315 26.67 43.10 -23.35
CA PRO A 315 25.98 42.11 -24.18
C PRO A 315 26.72 41.81 -25.49
N HIS A 316 26.61 40.56 -25.94
CA HIS A 316 26.74 40.23 -27.36
C HIS A 316 25.40 39.72 -27.88
N ARG A 317 24.78 40.50 -28.76
CA ARG A 317 23.68 40.03 -29.62
C ARG A 317 24.33 39.42 -30.86
N PRO A 318 23.92 38.21 -31.26
CA PRO A 318 23.33 38.14 -32.60
C PRO A 318 22.14 37.18 -32.75
N SER A 319 21.21 37.67 -33.57
CA SER A 319 20.25 36.97 -34.44
C SER A 319 19.04 36.24 -33.85
N PRO A 320 17.85 36.40 -34.47
CA PRO A 320 16.62 35.74 -34.02
C PRO A 320 16.67 34.26 -34.41
N PRO A 321 16.39 33.32 -33.48
CA PRO A 321 16.20 31.93 -33.84
C PRO A 321 14.88 31.78 -34.62
N PRO A 322 14.78 30.77 -35.50
CA PRO A 322 13.57 30.50 -36.26
C PRO A 322 12.39 30.26 -35.32
N ARG A 323 11.17 30.64 -35.73
CA ARG A 323 9.94 30.32 -35.01
C ARG A 323 9.89 28.81 -34.77
N LEU A 324 10.18 28.38 -33.55
CA LEU A 324 9.94 27.01 -33.12
C LEU A 324 8.42 26.79 -33.06
N PRO A 325 7.94 25.60 -33.44
CA PRO A 325 6.56 25.20 -33.18
C PRO A 325 6.26 25.31 -31.67
N PRO A 326 5.01 25.54 -31.28
CA PRO A 326 4.65 25.72 -29.87
C PRO A 326 5.18 24.55 -29.04
N ALA A 327 5.89 24.88 -27.95
CA ALA A 327 6.37 23.90 -27.00
C ALA A 327 5.20 23.03 -26.51
N LEU A 328 5.39 21.72 -26.51
CA LEU A 328 4.44 20.81 -25.90
C LEU A 328 4.30 21.20 -24.42
N PRO A 329 3.07 21.32 -23.90
CA PRO A 329 2.86 21.70 -22.51
C PRO A 329 3.57 20.71 -21.59
N ALA A 330 4.22 21.23 -20.55
CA ALA A 330 4.87 20.42 -19.53
C ALA A 330 3.88 19.36 -18.99
N PRO A 331 4.29 18.09 -18.92
CA PRO A 331 3.42 17.03 -18.42
C PRO A 331 3.10 17.29 -16.95
N ARG A 332 1.80 17.38 -16.65
CA ARG A 332 1.33 17.53 -15.27
C ARG A 332 1.57 16.22 -14.51
N PRO A 333 1.90 16.28 -13.20
CA PRO A 333 1.92 15.08 -12.36
C PRO A 333 0.57 14.37 -12.44
N TRP A 334 0.57 13.10 -12.81
CA TRP A 334 -0.63 12.29 -12.96
C TRP A 334 -1.34 12.16 -11.61
N ARG A 335 -2.56 12.69 -11.53
CA ARG A 335 -3.47 12.55 -10.38
C ARG A 335 -4.64 11.69 -10.81
N PRO A 336 -4.86 10.51 -10.20
CA PRO A 336 -5.97 9.66 -10.58
C PRO A 336 -7.24 10.17 -9.91
N ASP A 337 -8.06 10.92 -10.65
CA ASP A 337 -9.29 11.53 -10.13
C ASP A 337 -10.58 10.83 -10.62
N THR A 338 -10.53 9.88 -11.58
CA THR A 338 -11.74 9.25 -12.17
C THR A 338 -11.55 7.82 -12.71
N TRP A 339 -12.67 7.11 -12.93
CA TRP A 339 -12.78 5.77 -13.53
C TRP A 339 -12.09 5.61 -14.91
N GLU A 340 -11.76 6.73 -15.57
CA GLU A 340 -11.11 6.86 -16.88
C GLU A 340 -9.67 6.31 -16.89
N ASP A 341 -9.02 6.20 -15.72
CA ASP A 341 -7.66 5.65 -15.58
C ASP A 341 -7.55 4.14 -15.89
N THR A 342 -8.68 3.42 -15.96
CA THR A 342 -8.71 2.02 -16.42
C THR A 342 -8.62 1.89 -17.95
N GLU A 343 -8.85 2.97 -18.72
CA GLU A 343 -8.74 2.95 -20.18
C GLU A 343 -7.29 3.07 -20.67
N LEU A 344 -6.37 3.67 -19.90
CA LEU A 344 -4.98 3.92 -20.33
C LEU A 344 -4.24 2.63 -20.71
N LEU A 345 -4.44 1.55 -19.96
CA LEU A 345 -3.81 0.25 -20.22
C LEU A 345 -4.73 -0.74 -20.95
N SER A 346 -6.02 -0.40 -21.11
CA SER A 346 -6.98 -1.28 -21.76
C SER A 346 -6.68 -1.41 -23.25
N LEU A 347 -6.50 -2.65 -23.73
CA LEU A 347 -6.36 -2.99 -25.15
C LEU A 347 -7.63 -2.70 -25.98
N TRP A 348 -8.75 -2.44 -25.29
CA TRP A 348 -10.07 -2.17 -25.86
C TRP A 348 -10.46 -0.69 -25.75
N ALA A 349 -9.60 0.15 -25.18
CA ALA A 349 -9.82 1.59 -25.15
C ALA A 349 -9.85 2.17 -26.57
N ARG A 350 -10.66 3.20 -26.78
CA ARG A 350 -10.87 3.86 -28.08
C ARG A 350 -9.62 4.58 -28.56
N THR A 351 -8.72 3.82 -29.17
CA THR A 351 -7.41 4.28 -29.62
C THR A 351 -7.21 3.81 -31.04
N PRO A 352 -7.53 4.64 -32.04
CA PRO A 352 -7.46 4.24 -33.43
C PRO A 352 -6.05 3.82 -33.83
N VAL A 353 -5.90 2.57 -34.28
CA VAL A 353 -4.63 2.02 -34.76
C VAL A 353 -4.70 1.84 -36.26
N ARG A 354 -3.83 2.54 -37.00
CA ARG A 354 -3.71 2.39 -38.46
C ARG A 354 -2.72 1.28 -38.79
N LEU A 355 -3.17 0.20 -39.43
CA LEU A 355 -2.35 -0.94 -39.84
C LEU A 355 -2.77 -1.41 -41.24
N GLY A 356 -1.80 -1.56 -42.15
CA GLY A 356 -2.07 -2.06 -43.51
C GLY A 356 -3.05 -1.20 -44.31
N GLY A 357 -3.02 0.13 -44.13
CA GLY A 357 -3.92 1.09 -44.79
C GLY A 357 -5.29 1.26 -44.14
N ARG A 358 -5.68 0.37 -43.20
CA ARG A 358 -6.96 0.40 -42.48
C ARG A 358 -6.80 0.98 -41.08
N THR A 359 -7.89 1.50 -40.53
CA THR A 359 -7.93 2.00 -39.15
C THR A 359 -8.83 1.10 -38.31
N TYR A 360 -8.28 0.57 -37.22
CA TYR A 360 -9.00 -0.26 -36.25
C TYR A 360 -9.31 0.58 -35.02
N PRO A 361 -10.46 0.39 -34.37
CA PRO A 361 -10.90 1.24 -33.27
C PRO A 361 -10.05 1.16 -32.00
N HIS A 362 -9.34 0.05 -31.79
CA HIS A 362 -8.52 -0.21 -30.61
C HIS A 362 -7.40 -1.23 -30.90
N ALA A 363 -6.40 -1.30 -30.02
CA ALA A 363 -5.21 -2.14 -30.19
C ALA A 363 -5.53 -3.63 -30.35
N ALA A 364 -6.48 -4.16 -29.59
CA ALA A 364 -6.89 -5.57 -29.72
C ALA A 364 -7.46 -5.90 -31.11
N GLY A 365 -8.21 -4.98 -31.74
CA GLY A 365 -8.78 -5.18 -33.07
C GLY A 365 -7.71 -5.19 -34.15
N ALA A 366 -6.75 -4.26 -34.06
CA ALA A 366 -5.59 -4.24 -34.94
C ALA A 366 -4.74 -5.51 -34.83
N TYR A 367 -4.59 -6.05 -33.62
CA TYR A 367 -3.87 -7.29 -33.38
C TYR A 367 -4.56 -8.52 -33.97
N LEU A 368 -5.86 -8.65 -33.75
CA LEU A 368 -6.67 -9.72 -34.35
C LEU A 368 -6.62 -9.65 -35.89
N ALA A 369 -6.60 -8.44 -36.45
CA ALA A 369 -6.46 -8.24 -37.89
C ALA A 369 -5.05 -8.57 -38.41
N ALA A 370 -4.00 -8.28 -37.64
CA ALA A 370 -2.61 -8.61 -37.97
C ALA A 370 -2.37 -10.13 -37.98
N ARG A 371 -3.06 -10.87 -37.10
CA ARG A 371 -2.94 -12.32 -36.89
C ARG A 371 -3.41 -13.16 -38.08
N THR A 372 -4.31 -12.65 -38.92
CA THR A 372 -4.88 -13.39 -40.07
C THR A 372 -4.56 -12.70 -41.39
N LEU A 373 -4.57 -13.43 -42.51
CA LEU A 373 -4.53 -12.86 -43.88
C LEU A 373 -5.94 -12.70 -44.50
N ASP A 374 -6.99 -13.15 -43.82
CA ASP A 374 -8.37 -13.05 -44.31
C ASP A 374 -8.83 -11.59 -44.40
N GLN A 375 -9.07 -11.13 -45.63
CA GLN A 375 -9.46 -9.74 -45.92
C GLN A 375 -10.85 -9.39 -45.40
N THR A 376 -11.76 -10.36 -45.35
CA THR A 376 -13.14 -10.20 -44.86
C THR A 376 -13.12 -10.00 -43.36
N VAL A 377 -12.34 -10.80 -42.63
CA VAL A 377 -12.16 -10.67 -41.17
C VAL A 377 -11.50 -9.34 -40.83
N ARG A 378 -10.45 -8.96 -41.57
CA ARG A 378 -9.78 -7.66 -41.40
C ARG A 378 -10.72 -6.49 -41.67
N GLU A 379 -11.63 -6.59 -42.64
CA GLU A 379 -12.56 -5.52 -42.98
C GLU A 379 -13.61 -5.37 -41.88
N ALA A 380 -14.19 -6.50 -41.45
CA ALA A 380 -15.17 -6.54 -40.38
C ALA A 380 -14.62 -5.92 -39.07
N LEU A 381 -13.36 -6.20 -38.72
CA LEU A 381 -12.73 -5.66 -37.51
C LEU A 381 -12.55 -4.13 -37.50
N THR A 382 -12.65 -3.44 -38.64
CA THR A 382 -12.51 -1.96 -38.69
C THR A 382 -13.69 -1.23 -38.03
N GLY A 383 -14.87 -1.85 -37.97
CA GLY A 383 -16.09 -1.25 -37.41
C GLY A 383 -16.49 -1.78 -36.02
N VAL A 384 -15.75 -2.73 -35.46
CA VAL A 384 -16.18 -3.44 -34.25
C VAL A 384 -15.51 -2.87 -33.01
N MET A 385 -16.30 -2.18 -32.18
CA MET A 385 -15.86 -1.66 -30.88
C MET A 385 -16.00 -2.67 -29.74
N ASP A 386 -16.99 -3.56 -29.81
CA ASP A 386 -17.29 -4.48 -28.72
C ASP A 386 -16.31 -5.66 -28.69
N ARG A 387 -15.80 -5.95 -27.49
CA ARG A 387 -14.85 -7.04 -27.23
C ARG A 387 -15.37 -8.39 -27.71
N ARG A 388 -16.62 -8.73 -27.37
CA ARG A 388 -17.17 -10.07 -27.67
C ARG A 388 -17.41 -10.20 -29.17
N ALA A 389 -17.89 -9.15 -29.82
CA ALA A 389 -18.06 -9.10 -31.27
C ALA A 389 -16.72 -9.25 -32.00
N ALA A 390 -15.67 -8.54 -31.59
CA ALA A 390 -14.35 -8.61 -32.23
C ALA A 390 -13.74 -10.02 -32.13
N LEU A 391 -13.84 -10.63 -30.94
CA LEU A 391 -13.37 -12.02 -30.74
C LEU A 391 -14.17 -13.02 -31.57
N ASN A 392 -15.49 -12.84 -31.72
CA ASN A 392 -16.31 -13.72 -32.54
C ASN A 392 -15.99 -13.60 -34.04
N VAL A 393 -15.71 -12.39 -34.52
CA VAL A 393 -15.26 -12.14 -35.90
C VAL A 393 -13.91 -12.82 -36.16
N ALA A 394 -12.98 -12.75 -35.22
CA ALA A 394 -11.63 -13.28 -35.39
C ALA A 394 -11.50 -14.80 -35.13
N ARG A 395 -12.35 -15.38 -34.28
CA ARG A 395 -12.26 -16.79 -33.86
C ARG A 395 -12.21 -17.82 -35.00
N PRO A 396 -13.02 -17.73 -36.07
CA PRO A 396 -12.99 -18.72 -37.14
C PRO A 396 -11.80 -18.53 -38.11
N SER A 397 -11.06 -17.41 -38.01
CA SER A 397 -9.98 -17.08 -38.93
C SER A 397 -8.71 -17.89 -38.64
N ALA A 398 -8.08 -18.39 -39.70
CA ALA A 398 -6.77 -19.01 -39.62
C ALA A 398 -5.68 -17.96 -39.31
N GLU A 399 -4.70 -18.36 -38.51
CA GLU A 399 -3.47 -17.58 -38.34
C GLU A 399 -2.70 -17.51 -39.65
N ARG A 400 -2.05 -16.38 -39.90
CA ARG A 400 -1.10 -16.28 -41.01
C ARG A 400 0.06 -17.26 -40.80
N PRO A 401 0.59 -17.89 -41.86
CA PRO A 401 1.59 -18.97 -41.72
C PRO A 401 2.88 -18.58 -40.99
N ASP A 402 3.27 -17.31 -41.08
CA ASP A 402 4.45 -16.72 -40.47
C ASP A 402 4.17 -16.05 -39.12
N TRP A 403 2.97 -16.23 -38.54
CA TRP A 403 2.51 -15.45 -37.39
C TRP A 403 3.49 -15.48 -36.22
N LEU A 404 3.96 -16.67 -35.83
CA LEU A 404 4.90 -16.82 -34.72
C LEU A 404 6.20 -16.04 -34.93
N ALA A 405 6.68 -15.92 -36.16
CA ALA A 405 7.92 -15.19 -36.48
C ALA A 405 7.72 -13.67 -36.45
N VAL A 406 6.52 -13.19 -36.80
CA VAL A 406 6.24 -11.75 -36.95
C VAL A 406 5.43 -11.15 -35.79
N ARG A 407 4.92 -11.98 -34.88
CA ARG A 407 4.01 -11.59 -33.79
C ARG A 407 4.57 -10.45 -32.96
N ASP A 408 5.77 -10.61 -32.43
CA ASP A 408 6.34 -9.66 -31.47
C ASP A 408 6.63 -8.30 -32.15
N GLN A 409 7.03 -8.32 -33.42
CA GLN A 409 7.15 -7.11 -34.24
C GLN A 409 5.80 -6.42 -34.47
N ALA A 410 4.75 -7.20 -34.76
CA ALA A 410 3.40 -6.68 -34.92
C ALA A 410 2.86 -6.06 -33.61
N VAL A 411 3.09 -6.71 -32.47
CA VAL A 411 2.73 -6.18 -31.14
C VAL A 411 3.43 -4.85 -30.88
N ALA A 412 4.75 -4.80 -31.07
CA ALA A 412 5.53 -3.59 -30.85
C ALA A 412 5.01 -2.42 -31.69
N GLU A 413 4.71 -2.64 -32.98
CA GLU A 413 4.19 -1.61 -33.86
C GLU A 413 2.77 -1.16 -33.50
N ILE A 414 1.88 -2.11 -33.15
CA ILE A 414 0.51 -1.81 -32.71
C ILE A 414 0.53 -0.96 -31.44
N LEU A 415 1.35 -1.34 -30.45
CA LEU A 415 1.48 -0.58 -29.21
C LEU A 415 2.10 0.79 -29.46
N ARG A 416 3.12 0.88 -30.32
CA ARG A 416 3.74 2.16 -30.71
C ARG A 416 2.73 3.11 -31.34
N VAL A 417 1.80 2.61 -32.15
CA VAL A 417 0.71 3.42 -32.73
C VAL A 417 -0.34 3.78 -31.69
N ALA A 418 -0.72 2.82 -30.83
CA ALA A 418 -1.73 3.05 -29.80
C ALA A 418 -1.29 4.12 -28.79
N TYR A 419 -0.04 4.10 -28.33
CA TYR A 419 0.49 5.06 -27.37
C TYR A 419 1.16 6.29 -28.03
N ARG A 420 0.66 6.75 -29.18
CA ARG A 420 1.11 8.04 -29.74
C ARG A 420 0.47 9.23 -29.00
N GLY A 421 1.13 10.38 -29.08
CA GLY A 421 0.61 11.65 -28.55
C GLY A 421 0.33 11.59 -27.05
N GLU A 422 -0.83 12.13 -26.66
CA GLU A 422 -1.23 12.28 -25.25
C GLU A 422 -1.25 10.95 -24.49
N ARG A 423 -1.63 9.84 -25.14
CA ARG A 423 -1.64 8.51 -24.51
C ARG A 423 -0.23 8.02 -24.19
N GLY A 424 0.75 8.35 -25.04
CA GLY A 424 2.16 8.09 -24.79
C GLY A 424 2.71 8.93 -23.65
N THR A 425 2.35 10.22 -23.61
CA THR A 425 2.68 11.12 -22.50
C THR A 425 2.09 10.62 -21.19
N ALA A 426 0.83 10.19 -21.20
CA ALA A 426 0.18 9.58 -20.03
C ALA A 426 0.87 8.28 -19.61
N LEU A 427 1.30 7.44 -20.57
CA LEU A 427 2.07 6.22 -20.28
C LEU A 427 3.41 6.55 -19.61
N VAL A 428 4.14 7.58 -20.08
CA VAL A 428 5.38 8.04 -19.43
C VAL A 428 5.11 8.63 -18.05
N ALA A 429 4.03 9.39 -17.90
CA ALA A 429 3.60 9.97 -16.61
C ALA A 429 3.22 8.91 -15.56
N THR A 430 3.02 7.65 -15.96
CA THR A 430 2.93 6.54 -15.01
C THR A 430 4.26 6.21 -14.34
N LEU A 431 5.40 6.81 -14.71
CA LEU A 431 6.63 6.60 -13.97
C LEU A 431 6.56 7.30 -12.60
N PRO A 432 7.09 6.68 -11.51
CA PRO A 432 7.78 5.39 -11.46
C PRO A 432 6.85 4.20 -11.13
N LEU A 433 5.54 4.32 -11.31
CA LEU A 433 4.57 3.27 -10.99
C LEU A 433 4.84 2.00 -11.80
N LEU A 434 4.73 0.81 -11.18
CA LEU A 434 4.76 -0.44 -11.94
C LEU A 434 3.39 -0.72 -12.53
N LEU A 435 3.39 -0.94 -13.84
CA LEU A 435 2.26 -1.49 -14.56
C LEU A 435 2.16 -2.98 -14.19
N VAL A 436 0.97 -3.44 -13.84
CA VAL A 436 0.72 -4.84 -13.47
C VAL A 436 0.09 -5.57 -14.65
N ASP A 437 0.27 -6.89 -14.66
CA ASP A 437 -0.24 -7.73 -15.72
C ASP A 437 -1.78 -7.73 -15.74
N ALA A 438 -2.35 -7.65 -16.93
CA ALA A 438 -3.79 -7.83 -17.13
C ALA A 438 -4.09 -9.33 -17.29
N PRO A 439 -5.19 -9.84 -16.71
CA PRO A 439 -5.53 -11.24 -16.88
C PRO A 439 -5.67 -11.61 -18.36
N VAL A 440 -5.17 -12.80 -18.73
CA VAL A 440 -5.27 -13.33 -20.10
C VAL A 440 -6.73 -13.63 -20.39
N PHE A 441 -7.35 -12.87 -21.29
CA PHE A 441 -8.79 -12.95 -21.58
C PHE A 441 -9.13 -13.93 -22.71
N SER A 442 -8.23 -14.12 -23.68
CA SER A 442 -8.48 -15.00 -24.83
C SER A 442 -7.17 -15.47 -25.48
N PRO A 443 -6.99 -16.76 -25.79
CA PRO A 443 -5.80 -17.24 -26.51
C PRO A 443 -5.53 -16.51 -27.84
N LEU A 444 -6.56 -15.92 -28.47
CA LEU A 444 -6.43 -15.13 -29.70
C LEU A 444 -5.61 -13.84 -29.53
N LEU A 445 -5.36 -13.41 -28.29
CA LEU A 445 -4.57 -12.23 -27.93
C LEU A 445 -3.23 -12.61 -27.29
N ASP A 446 -2.80 -13.88 -27.38
CA ASP A 446 -1.50 -14.32 -26.87
C ASP A 446 -0.37 -13.46 -27.43
N GLY A 447 0.55 -12.97 -26.59
CA GLY A 447 1.60 -12.02 -26.97
C GLY A 447 1.25 -10.53 -26.84
N LEU A 448 -0.03 -10.14 -26.94
CA LEU A 448 -0.47 -8.74 -26.71
C LEU A 448 -0.99 -8.50 -25.29
N GLN A 449 -1.54 -9.53 -24.64
CA GLN A 449 -1.98 -9.50 -23.24
C GLN A 449 -1.07 -10.38 -22.38
N GLY A 450 -1.30 -10.37 -21.06
CA GLY A 450 -0.47 -11.14 -20.17
C GLY A 450 0.95 -10.55 -20.09
N ARG A 451 1.84 -11.31 -19.48
CA ARG A 451 3.23 -10.88 -19.25
C ARG A 451 3.96 -10.40 -20.51
N ALA A 452 3.81 -11.10 -21.64
CA ALA A 452 4.47 -10.75 -22.89
C ALA A 452 4.03 -9.36 -23.40
N GLY A 453 2.73 -9.07 -23.34
CA GLY A 453 2.18 -7.77 -23.70
C GLY A 453 2.64 -6.66 -22.75
N LEU A 454 2.68 -6.95 -21.44
CA LEU A 454 3.18 -6.02 -20.44
C LEU A 454 4.65 -5.65 -20.68
N ASP A 455 5.50 -6.64 -20.97
CA ASP A 455 6.93 -6.41 -21.22
C ASP A 455 7.14 -5.49 -22.45
N GLN A 456 6.32 -5.64 -23.50
CA GLN A 456 6.33 -4.74 -24.66
C GLN A 456 5.87 -3.30 -24.31
N VAL A 457 4.82 -3.15 -23.48
CA VAL A 457 4.38 -1.84 -22.99
C VAL A 457 5.46 -1.17 -22.12
N LEU A 458 6.15 -1.93 -21.27
CA LEU A 458 7.25 -1.43 -20.45
C LEU A 458 8.44 -0.99 -21.30
N GLN A 459 8.80 -1.77 -22.32
CA GLN A 459 9.84 -1.40 -23.27
C GLN A 459 9.49 -0.11 -24.02
N LEU A 460 8.25 0.00 -24.50
CA LEU A 460 7.75 1.21 -25.17
C LEU A 460 7.76 2.41 -24.23
N ARG A 461 7.30 2.26 -22.98
CA ARG A 461 7.36 3.31 -21.96
C ARG A 461 8.79 3.80 -21.72
N GLY A 462 9.77 2.88 -21.68
CA GLY A 462 11.18 3.21 -21.54
C GLY A 462 11.74 3.98 -22.74
N HIS A 463 11.35 3.61 -23.97
CA HIS A 463 11.72 4.36 -25.17
C HIS A 463 11.11 5.76 -25.18
N LEU A 464 9.81 5.89 -24.91
CA LEU A 464 9.12 7.19 -24.86
C LEU A 464 9.71 8.09 -23.76
N ALA A 465 10.05 7.55 -22.60
CA ALA A 465 10.71 8.30 -21.53
C ALA A 465 12.10 8.80 -21.95
N ARG A 466 12.86 7.99 -22.70
CA ARG A 466 14.15 8.40 -23.29
C ARG A 466 13.96 9.53 -24.29
N ASP A 467 13.03 9.39 -25.24
CA ASP A 467 12.76 10.41 -26.26
C ASP A 467 12.39 11.76 -25.63
N VAL A 468 11.58 11.72 -24.57
CA VAL A 468 11.18 12.91 -23.80
C VAL A 468 12.36 13.52 -23.05
N ALA A 469 13.24 12.69 -22.47
CA ALA A 469 14.45 13.16 -21.80
C ALA A 469 15.48 13.76 -22.76
N GLU A 470 15.61 13.23 -23.98
CA GLU A 470 16.50 13.74 -25.03
C GLU A 470 16.01 15.10 -25.57
N GLN A 471 14.70 15.33 -25.60
CA GLN A 471 14.12 16.61 -26.03
C GLN A 471 14.23 17.72 -24.96
N ALA A 472 14.38 17.35 -23.68
CA ALA A 472 14.60 18.29 -22.59
C ALA A 472 16.07 18.74 -22.57
N ARG A 473 16.35 19.97 -23.04
CA ARG A 473 17.70 20.52 -23.22
C ARG A 473 18.56 20.59 -21.94
N ASP A 474 17.95 20.46 -20.77
CA ASP A 474 18.62 20.50 -19.45
C ASP A 474 18.54 19.14 -18.70
N GLY A 475 18.26 18.03 -19.40
CA GLY A 475 18.10 16.71 -18.80
C GLY A 475 19.39 15.87 -18.74
N CYS A 476 19.50 14.97 -17.76
CA CYS A 476 20.69 14.13 -17.53
C CYS A 476 21.09 13.19 -18.68
N GLY A 477 20.30 13.09 -19.77
CA GLY A 477 20.70 12.40 -21.01
C GLY A 477 21.93 13.01 -21.71
N HIS A 478 22.29 14.25 -21.36
CA HIS A 478 23.46 14.95 -21.89
C HIS A 478 24.59 15.14 -20.85
N CYS A 479 24.43 14.57 -19.64
CA CYS A 479 25.40 14.68 -18.56
C CYS A 479 26.54 13.67 -18.75
N ALA A 480 27.79 14.13 -18.69
CA ALA A 480 28.99 13.29 -18.84
C ALA A 480 29.13 12.19 -17.76
N PHE A 481 28.36 12.30 -16.67
CA PHE A 481 28.37 11.36 -15.55
C PHE A 481 27.15 10.42 -15.54
N ALA A 482 26.30 10.47 -16.57
CA ALA A 482 25.12 9.63 -16.65
C ALA A 482 25.48 8.26 -17.25
N GLY A 483 25.19 7.18 -16.52
CA GLY A 483 25.47 5.80 -16.91
C GLY A 483 24.19 5.00 -17.19
N PRO A 484 24.27 3.91 -17.97
CA PRO A 484 23.13 3.04 -18.22
C PRO A 484 22.61 2.42 -16.90
N ALA A 485 21.31 2.56 -16.64
CA ALA A 485 20.64 1.88 -15.53
C ALA A 485 20.17 0.48 -15.99
N PRO A 486 19.93 -0.46 -15.04
CA PRO A 486 19.44 -1.79 -15.38
C PRO A 486 18.03 -1.84 -15.98
N TRP A 487 17.32 -0.70 -16.07
CA TRP A 487 15.95 -0.60 -16.53
C TRP A 487 15.87 0.29 -17.79
N PRO A 488 15.27 -0.18 -18.89
CA PRO A 488 15.09 0.63 -20.10
C PRO A 488 14.37 1.95 -19.78
N GLY A 489 15.00 3.08 -20.15
CA GLY A 489 14.45 4.43 -19.93
C GLY A 489 14.91 5.13 -18.64
N PHE A 490 15.70 4.46 -17.79
CA PHE A 490 16.34 5.08 -16.63
C PHE A 490 17.82 5.35 -16.89
N VAL A 491 18.35 6.44 -16.33
CA VAL A 491 19.77 6.77 -16.35
C VAL A 491 20.26 6.84 -14.92
N ARG A 492 21.39 6.19 -14.61
CA ARG A 492 22.03 6.29 -13.30
C ARG A 492 22.93 7.51 -13.29
N CYS A 493 22.70 8.45 -12.38
CA CYS A 493 23.64 9.55 -12.16
C CYS A 493 24.87 9.03 -11.38
N ALA A 494 26.07 9.21 -11.92
CA ALA A 494 27.35 8.86 -11.29
C ALA A 494 28.19 10.11 -10.95
N HIS A 495 27.54 11.26 -10.71
CA HIS A 495 28.23 12.52 -10.43
C HIS A 495 28.99 12.44 -9.08
N PRO A 496 30.28 12.84 -9.01
CA PRO A 496 31.11 12.70 -7.81
C PRO A 496 30.84 13.72 -6.68
N ARG A 497 29.82 14.57 -6.81
CA ARG A 497 29.37 15.47 -5.74
C ARG A 497 28.08 14.90 -5.14
N GLU A 498 28.13 14.58 -3.85
CA GLU A 498 27.08 13.90 -3.11
C GLU A 498 25.73 14.66 -3.15
N ALA A 499 24.67 13.89 -3.48
CA ALA A 499 23.24 14.05 -3.19
C ALA A 499 22.44 15.32 -3.61
N ALA A 500 23.02 16.50 -3.73
CA ALA A 500 22.23 17.74 -3.87
C ALA A 500 21.67 18.04 -5.28
N GLU A 501 22.15 17.36 -6.32
CA GLU A 501 21.72 17.61 -7.71
C GLU A 501 21.13 16.37 -8.41
N ALA A 502 21.00 15.24 -7.69
CA ALA A 502 20.55 13.97 -8.25
C ALA A 502 19.05 13.91 -8.63
N LEU A 503 18.23 14.85 -8.15
CA LEU A 503 16.79 14.92 -8.46
C LEU A 503 16.48 15.50 -9.84
N GLN A 504 17.45 16.03 -10.57
CA GLN A 504 17.26 16.43 -11.98
C GLN A 504 17.39 15.26 -12.98
N CYS A 505 17.62 14.02 -12.50
CA CYS A 505 18.04 12.91 -13.34
C CYS A 505 17.03 11.78 -13.61
N VAL A 506 15.75 11.94 -13.29
CA VAL A 506 14.71 11.01 -13.78
C VAL A 506 13.47 11.81 -14.20
N GLY A 507 13.35 12.06 -15.51
CA GLY A 507 12.10 12.34 -16.22
C GLY A 507 11.19 13.44 -15.67
N LEU A 508 11.39 14.66 -16.20
CA LEU A 508 10.50 15.83 -16.19
C LEU A 508 10.21 16.45 -14.81
N THR A 509 10.63 17.71 -14.68
CA THR A 509 10.44 18.63 -13.54
C THR A 509 9.05 18.61 -12.93
#